data_AF-J4GN58-F1
#
_entry.id   AF-J4GN58-F1
#
_cell.length_a   1.000
_cell.length_b   1.000
_cell.length_c   1.000
_cell.angle_alpha   90.00
_cell.angle_beta   90.00
_cell.angle_gamma   90.00
#
_symmetry.space_group_name_H-M   'P 1'
#
loop_
_entity.id
_entity.type
_entity.pdbx_description
1 polymer ?
#
loop_
_entity_poly.entity_id
_entity_poly.type
_entity_poly.pdbx_seq_one_letter_code
_entity_poly.pdbx_strand_id
1 'polypeptide(L)'
;MTHPSARLPLASWIGAKRDHRSPDASGNRYGKLRRTRWLWYSSYAELFGTYDGGSFDILDFDPRGVGVSTPLLHCFDSDAQQKIWDLPIVSLLPNITDSSIRMVRARARAVGKRCEELSGGNGKVDLGASAEEWGAARFMSTASVATDMLKITEKLGQDKVHYWGYFAAMYPDKVGHMVLDGVFDAYDYRSSMWNTNFMNTNSIFDAFFSLRHVAGPDKCAMYDSTQHRIRMRVDSVMQRLAEEPAIVPFAHGGPALITTTQLQQFQFLATYSPFQIFSYLADLLVAIERNNQTALALLTNGFTPLFICAETCRDAPDHWAEFAQALAAIACGDGDPVSYDSEGQKRDFERMYAQASFAAPFWTGHYLRCAEWRIRPKWRYTGSLKAAQTAHPLLLLSPRYNPVAPLLHAQAVQIRYGRAGLLVQNS
;
A
#
# COMPACT_ATOMS: atom_id res chain seq x y z
N MET A 1 35.49 -4.98 16.48
CA MET A 1 34.76 -5.78 15.48
C MET A 1 33.50 -5.01 15.11
N THR A 2 33.41 -4.52 13.88
CA THR A 2 32.27 -3.77 13.37
C THR A 2 31.24 -4.75 12.81
N HIS A 3 30.05 -4.82 13.41
CA HIS A 3 28.94 -5.52 12.78
C HIS A 3 28.52 -4.77 11.51
N PRO A 4 28.25 -5.46 10.40
CA PRO A 4 27.58 -4.88 9.24
C PRO A 4 26.27 -4.23 9.70
N SER A 5 26.03 -3.00 9.26
CA SER A 5 24.90 -2.18 9.73
C SER A 5 24.15 -1.62 8.55
N ALA A 6 22.82 -1.74 8.59
CA ALA A 6 21.94 -0.98 7.71
C ALA A 6 21.98 0.49 8.11
N ARG A 7 21.93 1.40 7.12
CA ARG A 7 21.80 2.83 7.36
C ARG A 7 20.36 3.23 7.08
N LEU A 8 19.68 3.66 8.13
CA LEU A 8 18.33 4.19 8.07
C LEU A 8 18.42 5.72 8.09
N PRO A 9 18.07 6.42 7.00
CA PRO A 9 17.98 7.87 7.00
C PRO A 9 16.78 8.28 7.85
N LEU A 10 16.97 9.37 8.60
CA LEU A 10 15.94 9.94 9.47
C LEU A 10 15.51 11.28 8.89
N ALA A 11 14.22 11.44 8.61
CA ALA A 11 13.62 12.72 8.29
C ALA A 11 12.99 13.31 9.55
N SER A 12 13.37 14.54 9.94
CA SER A 12 12.78 15.21 11.10
C SER A 12 12.00 16.46 10.70
N TRP A 13 10.80 16.58 11.26
CA TRP A 13 9.92 17.74 11.16
C TRP A 13 9.71 18.32 12.55
N ILE A 14 10.18 19.55 12.78
CA ILE A 14 10.10 20.21 14.09
C ILE A 14 8.85 21.09 14.13
N GLY A 15 7.88 20.72 14.99
CA GLY A 15 6.64 21.46 15.18
C GLY A 15 6.84 22.89 15.72
N ALA A 16 6.34 23.86 14.93
CA ALA A 16 5.92 25.23 15.26
C ALA A 16 6.91 26.20 15.97
N LYS A 17 7.74 26.88 15.17
CA LYS A 17 7.77 28.35 14.99
C LYS A 17 8.73 28.67 13.84
N ARG A 18 8.25 29.35 12.79
CA ARG A 18 9.12 30.02 11.81
C ARG A 18 9.98 31.01 12.58
N ASP A 19 11.23 30.67 12.85
CA ASP A 19 12.25 31.70 13.07
C ASP A 19 13.00 31.83 11.73
N HIS A 20 12.82 32.98 11.08
CA HIS A 20 13.46 33.33 9.82
C HIS A 20 14.96 33.53 10.03
N ARG A 21 15.71 32.44 10.19
CA ARG A 21 17.17 32.46 10.00
C ARG A 21 17.54 31.47 8.91
N SER A 22 18.27 32.03 7.94
CA SER A 22 18.72 31.46 6.68
C SER A 22 19.31 30.04 6.80
N PRO A 23 19.39 29.28 5.69
CA PRO A 23 20.02 27.96 5.67
C PRO A 23 21.46 28.06 6.18
N ASP A 24 21.88 27.12 7.04
CA ASP A 24 23.31 26.97 7.27
C ASP A 24 23.98 26.43 6.00
N ALA A 25 25.27 26.75 5.85
CA ALA A 25 26.06 26.52 4.64
C ALA A 25 26.37 25.03 4.36
N SER A 26 25.68 24.07 4.99
CA SER A 26 25.94 22.63 4.81
C SER A 26 25.00 21.91 3.83
N GLY A 27 23.99 22.59 3.27
CA GLY A 27 23.07 21.98 2.31
C GLY A 27 22.19 20.86 2.88
N ASN A 28 22.12 20.72 4.21
CA ASN A 28 21.39 19.67 4.88
C ASN A 28 19.92 20.08 5.10
N ARG A 29 18.97 19.38 4.49
CA ARG A 29 17.51 19.62 4.66
C ARG A 29 16.94 19.08 5.98
N TYR A 30 17.77 18.44 6.81
CA TYR A 30 17.35 17.80 8.05
C TYR A 30 17.73 18.66 9.26
N GLY A 31 16.72 19.16 9.98
CA GLY A 31 16.92 19.97 11.19
C GLY A 31 17.58 19.20 12.34
N LYS A 32 18.22 19.91 13.27
CA LYS A 32 18.70 19.31 14.53
C LYS A 32 17.51 18.98 15.44
N LEU A 33 17.29 17.68 15.69
CA LEU A 33 16.35 17.18 16.71
C LEU A 33 16.63 17.82 18.07
N ARG A 34 15.60 18.36 18.73
CA ARG A 34 15.75 18.99 20.04
C ARG A 34 15.56 17.94 21.13
N ARG A 35 16.59 17.74 21.96
CA ARG A 35 16.64 16.73 23.04
C ARG A 35 15.54 16.85 24.13
N THR A 36 14.64 17.83 24.06
CA THR A 36 13.64 18.14 25.10
C THR A 36 12.19 17.86 24.68
N ARG A 37 11.94 17.27 23.51
CA ARG A 37 10.59 16.91 23.04
C ARG A 37 10.40 15.41 22.84
N TRP A 38 9.16 14.94 22.98
CA TRP A 38 8.75 13.57 22.66
C TRP A 38 8.79 13.34 21.14
N LEU A 39 9.20 12.15 20.68
CA LEU A 39 9.29 11.85 19.25
C LEU A 39 8.07 11.07 18.81
N TRP A 40 7.56 11.35 17.60
CA TRP A 40 6.42 10.66 17.03
C TRP A 40 6.73 10.13 15.63
N TYR A 41 6.57 8.82 15.43
CA TYR A 41 6.73 8.19 14.11
C TYR A 41 5.45 8.33 13.27
N SER A 42 5.53 8.92 12.07
CA SER A 42 4.39 9.09 11.17
C SER A 42 4.79 9.15 9.69
N SER A 43 4.14 8.34 8.85
CA SER A 43 4.18 8.45 7.38
C SER A 43 3.40 9.66 6.84
N TYR A 44 2.74 10.42 7.72
CA TYR A 44 1.98 11.63 7.43
C TYR A 44 2.55 12.83 8.18
N ALA A 45 3.88 12.94 8.21
CA ALA A 45 4.59 13.91 9.03
C ALA A 45 4.13 15.37 8.81
N GLU A 46 3.82 15.75 7.56
CA GLU A 46 3.33 17.10 7.21
C GLU A 46 1.95 17.40 7.79
N LEU A 47 1.04 16.42 7.77
CA LEU A 47 -0.31 16.55 8.34
C LEU A 47 -0.26 16.59 9.87
N PHE A 48 0.57 15.78 10.51
CA PHE A 48 0.65 15.78 11.99
C PHE A 48 1.32 17.04 12.55
N GLY A 49 2.32 17.59 11.86
CA GLY A 49 3.05 18.78 12.31
C GLY A 49 2.19 20.04 12.38
N THR A 50 1.02 20.02 11.74
CA THR A 50 0.03 21.10 11.82
C THR A 50 -0.91 20.99 13.01
N TYR A 51 -1.11 19.79 13.60
CA TYR A 51 -2.12 19.55 14.64
C TYR A 51 -1.55 19.27 16.04
N ASP A 52 -0.26 18.98 16.19
CA ASP A 52 0.35 18.60 17.48
C ASP A 52 0.60 19.78 18.44
N GLY A 53 0.41 21.02 17.97
CA GLY A 53 0.67 22.24 18.72
C GLY A 53 2.15 22.44 19.11
N GLY A 54 3.08 21.71 18.50
CA GLY A 54 4.50 21.71 18.86
C GLY A 54 4.82 20.92 20.12
N SER A 55 4.03 19.90 20.46
CA SER A 55 4.30 19.03 21.62
C SER A 55 5.29 17.91 21.30
N PHE A 56 5.41 17.54 20.02
CA PHE A 56 6.25 16.45 19.54
C PHE A 56 7.24 16.94 18.47
N ASP A 57 8.41 16.29 18.42
CA ASP A 57 9.24 16.29 17.22
C ASP A 57 8.76 15.12 16.36
N ILE A 58 8.42 15.39 15.10
CA ILE A 58 7.91 14.36 14.20
C ILE A 58 9.09 13.75 13.47
N LEU A 59 9.15 12.43 13.50
CA LEU A 59 10.20 11.64 12.88
C LEU A 59 9.55 10.71 11.85
N ASP A 60 10.13 10.66 10.67
CA ASP A 60 9.86 9.61 9.71
C ASP A 60 11.17 8.95 9.30
N PHE A 61 11.10 7.71 8.85
CA PHE A 61 12.26 6.98 8.37
C PHE A 61 11.84 5.97 7.32
N ASP A 62 12.68 5.78 6.32
CA ASP A 62 12.49 4.68 5.38
C ASP A 62 12.89 3.38 6.07
N PRO A 63 12.00 2.36 6.13
CA PRO A 63 12.39 1.05 6.64
C PRO A 63 13.59 0.47 5.87
N ARG A 64 14.35 -0.39 6.53
CA ARG A 64 15.45 -1.15 5.90
C ARG A 64 15.01 -1.74 4.54
N GLY A 65 15.83 -1.53 3.50
CA GLY A 65 15.56 -2.03 2.16
C GLY A 65 14.46 -1.28 1.39
N VAL A 66 14.01 -0.11 1.86
CA VAL A 66 12.97 0.71 1.21
C VAL A 66 13.49 2.14 1.02
N GLY A 67 13.10 2.82 -0.06
CA GLY A 67 13.34 4.24 -0.25
C GLY A 67 14.84 4.56 -0.30
N VAL A 68 15.31 5.42 0.59
CA VAL A 68 16.73 5.80 0.67
C VAL A 68 17.53 5.04 1.73
N SER A 69 16.93 4.02 2.38
CA SER A 69 17.64 3.13 3.30
C SER A 69 18.60 2.18 2.58
N THR A 70 19.80 1.98 3.14
CA THR A 70 20.82 1.09 2.55
C THR A 70 21.18 -0.10 3.45
N PRO A 71 21.44 -1.29 2.87
CA PRO A 71 21.30 -1.61 1.44
C PRO A 71 19.82 -1.63 1.00
N LEU A 72 19.58 -1.18 -0.22
CA LEU A 72 18.24 -1.11 -0.82
C LEU A 72 17.85 -2.48 -1.39
N LEU A 73 16.54 -2.77 -1.45
CA LEU A 73 16.03 -3.92 -2.18
C LEU A 73 16.17 -3.70 -3.68
N HIS A 74 16.88 -4.59 -4.37
CA HIS A 74 16.96 -4.60 -5.83
C HIS A 74 16.47 -5.93 -6.40
N CYS A 75 15.58 -5.84 -7.40
CA CYS A 75 15.09 -6.98 -8.18
C CYS A 75 15.27 -6.79 -9.70
N PHE A 76 15.77 -5.62 -10.09
CA PHE A 76 16.01 -5.22 -11.47
C PHE A 76 17.37 -4.51 -11.52
N ASP A 77 17.96 -4.49 -12.71
CA ASP A 77 19.26 -3.88 -12.95
C ASP A 77 19.18 -2.33 -12.97
N SER A 78 17.98 -1.78 -13.18
CA SER A 78 17.69 -0.33 -13.17
C SER A 78 16.20 -0.05 -13.00
N ASP A 79 15.85 1.16 -12.53
CA ASP A 79 14.47 1.64 -12.42
C ASP A 79 13.75 1.65 -13.77
N ALA A 80 14.46 1.98 -14.86
CA ALA A 80 13.90 1.96 -16.20
C ALA A 80 13.49 0.53 -16.62
N GLN A 81 14.33 -0.47 -16.35
CA GLN A 81 14.00 -1.88 -16.61
C GLN A 81 12.74 -2.29 -15.84
N GLN A 82 12.64 -1.87 -14.58
CA GLN A 82 11.46 -2.15 -13.76
C GLN A 82 10.20 -1.46 -14.31
N LYS A 83 10.24 -0.16 -14.61
CA LYS A 83 9.08 0.57 -15.13
C LYS A 83 8.58 -0.03 -16.45
N ILE A 84 9.49 -0.38 -17.36
CA ILE A 84 9.16 -1.09 -18.60
C ILE A 84 8.52 -2.46 -18.31
N TRP A 85 9.08 -3.21 -17.35
CA TRP A 85 8.52 -4.49 -16.94
C TRP A 85 7.09 -4.34 -16.43
N ASP A 86 6.79 -3.28 -15.69
CA ASP A 86 5.49 -3.06 -15.05
C ASP A 86 4.39 -2.55 -16.00
N LEU A 87 4.72 -1.99 -17.18
CA LEU A 87 3.73 -1.49 -18.15
C LEU A 87 2.54 -2.44 -18.43
N PRO A 88 2.76 -3.75 -18.65
CA PRO A 88 1.66 -4.66 -18.95
C PRO A 88 0.70 -4.90 -17.77
N ILE A 89 1.09 -4.58 -16.53
CA ILE A 89 0.28 -4.85 -15.33
C ILE A 89 -1.03 -4.05 -15.32
N VAL A 90 -1.04 -2.89 -15.98
CA VAL A 90 -2.22 -2.01 -16.12
C VAL A 90 -3.38 -2.74 -16.81
N SER A 91 -3.06 -3.67 -17.72
CA SER A 91 -4.04 -4.45 -18.46
C SER A 91 -4.11 -5.91 -18.01
N LEU A 92 -3.44 -6.27 -16.91
CA LEU A 92 -3.31 -7.65 -16.46
C LEU A 92 -3.76 -7.80 -15.00
N LEU A 93 -5.06 -8.01 -14.80
CA LEU A 93 -5.62 -8.48 -13.54
C LEU A 93 -5.86 -10.00 -13.58
N PRO A 94 -5.56 -10.74 -12.50
CA PRO A 94 -5.92 -12.15 -12.40
C PRO A 94 -7.41 -12.40 -12.58
N ASN A 95 -7.74 -13.30 -13.50
CA ASN A 95 -9.06 -13.82 -13.78
C ASN A 95 -8.97 -15.31 -14.07
N ILE A 96 -9.94 -16.07 -13.56
CA ILE A 96 -10.00 -17.51 -13.71
C ILE A 96 -10.52 -17.98 -15.07
N THR A 97 -11.23 -17.11 -15.79
CA THR A 97 -11.82 -17.45 -17.08
C THR A 97 -10.83 -17.36 -18.25
N ASP A 98 -9.60 -16.89 -18.02
CA ASP A 98 -8.60 -16.69 -19.06
C ASP A 98 -7.17 -17.15 -18.64
N SER A 99 -6.14 -16.70 -19.35
CA SER A 99 -4.74 -17.07 -19.09
C SER A 99 -4.02 -16.14 -18.10
N SER A 100 -4.69 -15.10 -17.60
CA SER A 100 -4.08 -14.02 -16.80
C SER A 100 -3.46 -14.52 -15.50
N ILE A 101 -4.09 -15.46 -14.76
CA ILE A 101 -3.50 -16.05 -13.55
C ILE A 101 -2.14 -16.69 -13.87
N ARG A 102 -2.04 -17.44 -14.98
CA ARG A 102 -0.77 -18.06 -15.40
C ARG A 102 0.26 -17.01 -15.75
N MET A 103 -0.14 -15.94 -16.44
CA MET A 103 0.75 -14.84 -16.80
C MET A 103 1.25 -14.06 -15.58
N VAL A 104 0.35 -13.68 -14.66
CA VAL A 104 0.69 -12.98 -13.41
C VAL A 104 1.63 -13.81 -12.56
N ARG A 105 1.36 -15.12 -12.42
CA ARG A 105 2.24 -16.05 -11.70
C ARG A 105 3.61 -16.19 -12.37
N ALA A 106 3.66 -16.33 -13.69
CA ALA A 106 4.93 -16.43 -14.42
C ALA A 106 5.77 -15.17 -14.24
N ARG A 107 5.14 -13.99 -14.28
CA ARG A 107 5.78 -12.71 -13.99
C ARG A 107 6.28 -12.63 -12.54
N ALA A 108 5.45 -13.02 -11.57
CA ALA A 108 5.83 -13.09 -10.17
C ALA A 108 7.04 -14.01 -9.94
N ARG A 109 7.08 -15.18 -10.60
CA ARG A 109 8.21 -16.11 -10.56
C ARG A 109 9.48 -15.52 -11.15
N ALA A 110 9.38 -14.82 -12.29
CA ALA A 110 10.53 -14.18 -12.93
C ALA A 110 11.15 -13.12 -12.01
N VAL A 111 10.31 -12.23 -11.46
CA VAL A 111 10.76 -11.19 -10.51
C VAL A 111 11.29 -11.81 -9.22
N GLY A 112 10.61 -12.81 -8.66
CA GLY A 112 11.04 -13.50 -7.43
C GLY A 112 12.45 -14.11 -7.56
N LYS A 113 12.76 -14.73 -8.71
CA LYS A 113 14.12 -15.24 -9.00
C LYS A 113 15.16 -14.13 -9.08
N ARG A 114 14.85 -12.99 -9.70
CA ARG A 114 15.78 -11.87 -9.75
C ARG A 114 16.00 -11.22 -8.38
N CYS A 115 14.94 -11.08 -7.59
CA CYS A 115 15.08 -10.62 -6.22
C CYS A 115 15.95 -11.57 -5.38
N GLU A 116 15.82 -12.89 -5.58
CA GLU A 116 16.63 -13.89 -4.87
C GLU A 116 18.11 -13.75 -5.24
N GLU A 117 18.42 -13.56 -6.52
CA GLU A 117 19.78 -13.35 -7.01
C GLU A 117 20.40 -12.03 -6.50
N LEU A 118 19.66 -10.92 -6.62
CA LEU A 118 20.19 -9.58 -6.36
C LEU A 118 20.10 -9.16 -4.88
N SER A 119 19.12 -9.68 -4.14
CA SER A 119 18.81 -9.24 -2.76
C SER A 119 18.60 -10.37 -1.76
N GLY A 120 18.66 -11.63 -2.20
CA GLY A 120 18.54 -12.80 -1.32
C GLY A 120 19.82 -13.09 -0.53
N GLY A 121 20.97 -12.61 -0.99
CA GLY A 121 22.27 -12.87 -0.37
C GLY A 121 22.68 -14.35 -0.45
N ASN A 122 23.78 -14.71 0.19
CA ASN A 122 24.35 -16.07 0.11
C ASN A 122 23.65 -17.10 1.03
N GLY A 123 22.52 -16.75 1.64
CA GLY A 123 21.80 -17.57 2.62
C GLY A 123 22.50 -17.72 3.98
N LYS A 124 23.72 -17.21 4.15
CA LYS A 124 24.50 -17.23 5.40
C LYS A 124 24.50 -15.86 6.05
N VAL A 125 24.93 -15.81 7.32
CA VAL A 125 25.16 -14.56 8.06
C VAL A 125 26.53 -14.72 8.70
N ASP A 126 27.55 -14.63 7.86
CA ASP A 126 28.93 -14.83 8.26
C ASP A 126 29.46 -13.56 8.93
N LEU A 127 30.19 -13.74 10.03
CA LEU A 127 30.82 -12.64 10.74
C LEU A 127 31.88 -12.00 9.85
N GLY A 128 31.66 -10.76 9.42
CA GLY A 128 32.57 -9.99 8.56
C GLY A 128 32.10 -9.79 7.11
N ALA A 129 31.05 -10.48 6.67
CA ALA A 129 30.41 -10.22 5.38
C ALA A 129 29.61 -8.92 5.41
N SER A 130 29.50 -8.22 4.29
CA SER A 130 28.72 -6.99 4.11
C SER A 130 27.20 -7.22 4.26
N ALA A 131 26.44 -6.13 4.44
CA ALA A 131 24.98 -6.21 4.54
C ALA A 131 24.36 -6.67 3.20
N GLU A 132 25.02 -6.35 2.09
CA GLU A 132 24.72 -6.78 0.74
C GLU A 132 24.90 -8.31 0.60
N GLU A 133 26.02 -8.86 1.08
CA GLU A 133 26.26 -10.31 1.08
C GLU A 133 25.24 -11.09 1.92
N TRP A 134 24.74 -10.48 2.98
CA TRP A 134 23.67 -11.06 3.80
C TRP A 134 22.30 -11.04 3.12
N GLY A 135 22.11 -10.15 2.14
CA GLY A 135 20.88 -9.98 1.35
C GLY A 135 19.84 -9.12 2.05
N ALA A 136 19.60 -7.90 1.55
CA ALA A 136 18.68 -6.92 2.14
C ALA A 136 17.29 -7.52 2.42
N ALA A 137 16.73 -8.27 1.46
CA ALA A 137 15.39 -8.86 1.53
C ALA A 137 15.20 -9.80 2.72
N ARG A 138 16.27 -10.42 3.24
CA ARG A 138 16.22 -11.30 4.41
C ARG A 138 16.03 -10.55 5.73
N PHE A 139 16.20 -9.24 5.73
CA PHE A 139 16.11 -8.45 6.95
C PHE A 139 14.90 -7.54 6.96
N MET A 140 14.11 -7.46 5.90
CA MET A 140 13.00 -6.50 5.73
C MET A 140 11.71 -6.81 6.50
N SER A 141 11.66 -7.86 7.32
CA SER A 141 10.45 -8.20 8.07
C SER A 141 9.97 -7.06 8.99
N THR A 142 8.66 -6.96 9.21
CA THR A 142 8.08 -5.96 10.13
C THR A 142 8.66 -6.11 11.53
N ALA A 143 8.96 -7.35 11.95
CA ALA A 143 9.62 -7.60 13.22
C ALA A 143 10.98 -6.86 13.30
N SER A 144 11.79 -7.02 12.25
CA SER A 144 13.09 -6.35 12.15
C SER A 144 12.97 -4.82 12.14
N VAL A 145 11.92 -4.28 11.50
CA VAL A 145 11.61 -2.85 11.51
C VAL A 145 11.18 -2.36 12.90
N ALA A 146 10.34 -3.12 13.61
CA ALA A 146 9.95 -2.79 14.99
C ALA A 146 11.17 -2.73 15.93
N THR A 147 12.18 -3.57 15.68
CA THR A 147 13.45 -3.49 16.42
C THR A 147 14.22 -2.22 16.09
N ASP A 148 14.24 -1.79 14.82
CA ASP A 148 14.87 -0.53 14.42
C ASP A 148 14.21 0.67 15.10
N MET A 149 12.88 0.70 15.13
CA MET A 149 12.13 1.75 15.82
C MET A 149 12.53 1.88 17.29
N LEU A 150 12.64 0.75 18.00
CA LEU A 150 13.12 0.75 19.38
C LEU A 150 14.55 1.29 19.46
N LYS A 151 15.46 0.85 18.58
CA LYS A 151 16.87 1.27 18.59
C LYS A 151 17.05 2.74 18.23
N ILE A 152 16.28 3.27 17.29
CA ILE A 152 16.27 4.69 16.95
C ILE A 152 15.77 5.49 18.17
N THR A 153 14.67 5.05 18.80
CA THR A 153 14.11 5.68 20.01
C THR A 153 15.13 5.73 21.14
N GLU A 154 15.80 4.61 21.43
CA GLU A 154 16.86 4.51 22.45
C GLU A 154 18.05 5.44 22.14
N LYS A 155 18.50 5.48 20.87
CA LYS A 155 19.60 6.36 20.44
C LYS A 155 19.25 7.84 20.54
N LEU A 156 17.97 8.18 20.42
CA LEU A 156 17.46 9.53 20.60
C LEU A 156 17.19 9.87 22.07
N GLY A 157 17.50 8.96 23.00
CA GLY A 157 17.41 9.18 24.44
C GLY A 157 16.01 8.97 25.03
N GLN A 158 15.12 8.28 24.30
CA GLN A 158 13.77 7.98 24.76
C GLN A 158 13.63 6.49 25.11
N ASP A 159 12.76 6.20 26.08
CA ASP A 159 12.51 4.83 26.56
C ASP A 159 11.34 4.14 25.84
N LYS A 160 10.39 4.92 25.31
CA LYS A 160 9.13 4.42 24.76
C LYS A 160 8.88 4.97 23.36
N VAL A 161 8.31 4.11 22.51
CA VAL A 161 7.96 4.43 21.13
C VAL A 161 6.56 5.04 21.09
N HIS A 162 6.45 6.24 20.53
CA HIS A 162 5.18 6.85 20.17
C HIS A 162 4.98 6.72 18.66
N TYR A 163 3.91 6.04 18.23
CA TYR A 163 3.84 5.54 16.86
C TYR A 163 2.42 5.28 16.37
N TRP A 164 2.32 5.13 15.06
CA TRP A 164 1.20 4.57 14.34
C TRP A 164 1.59 3.29 13.56
N GLY A 165 1.44 2.11 14.18
CA GLY A 165 1.59 0.78 13.52
C GLY A 165 2.00 -0.41 14.43
N TYR A 166 2.49 -1.50 13.82
CA TYR A 166 2.76 -2.80 14.45
C TYR A 166 4.08 -2.88 15.26
N PHE A 167 4.01 -2.61 16.56
CA PHE A 167 5.16 -2.69 17.49
C PHE A 167 4.79 -3.34 18.83
N ALA A 168 3.54 -3.14 19.27
CA ALA A 168 3.08 -3.45 20.62
C ALA A 168 3.14 -4.94 21.02
N ALA A 169 3.02 -5.88 20.08
CA ALA A 169 3.11 -7.32 20.38
C ALA A 169 4.52 -7.75 20.83
N MET A 170 5.55 -7.15 20.25
CA MET A 170 6.95 -7.50 20.52
C MET A 170 7.51 -6.78 21.74
N TYR A 171 7.13 -5.52 21.91
CA TYR A 171 7.67 -4.66 22.97
C TYR A 171 6.54 -3.93 23.72
N PRO A 172 5.63 -4.67 24.39
CA PRO A 172 4.47 -4.07 25.05
C PRO A 172 4.86 -3.03 26.10
N ASP A 173 5.97 -3.23 26.82
CA ASP A 173 6.46 -2.33 27.86
C ASP A 173 7.11 -1.04 27.29
N LYS A 174 7.47 -1.06 26.01
CA LYS A 174 8.06 0.07 25.29
C LYS A 174 7.03 0.90 24.54
N VAL A 175 5.74 0.63 24.72
CA VAL A 175 4.65 1.40 24.12
C VAL A 175 4.47 2.73 24.86
N GLY A 176 4.75 3.84 24.17
CA GLY A 176 4.41 5.20 24.56
C GLY A 176 2.96 5.51 24.21
N HIS A 177 2.70 6.57 23.46
CA HIS A 177 1.37 6.85 22.89
C HIS A 177 1.28 6.25 21.49
N MET A 178 0.28 5.39 21.25
CA MET A 178 0.17 4.69 19.98
C MET A 178 -1.25 4.79 19.40
N VAL A 179 -1.34 5.25 18.15
CA VAL A 179 -2.60 5.43 17.42
C VAL A 179 -2.54 4.58 16.15
N LEU A 180 -3.46 3.63 15.96
CA LEU A 180 -3.49 2.77 14.77
C LEU A 180 -4.75 3.08 13.95
N ASP A 181 -4.58 3.71 12.80
CA ASP A 181 -5.62 3.92 11.79
C ASP A 181 -5.33 3.10 10.53
N GLY A 182 -6.37 2.50 9.96
CA GLY A 182 -6.26 1.45 8.92
C GLY A 182 -5.77 0.11 9.48
N VAL A 183 -6.44 -0.41 10.52
CA VAL A 183 -6.00 -1.60 11.27
C VAL A 183 -6.26 -2.90 10.51
N PHE A 184 -5.22 -3.71 10.28
CA PHE A 184 -5.38 -5.09 9.80
C PHE A 184 -5.37 -6.09 10.95
N ASP A 185 -6.09 -7.20 10.79
CA ASP A 185 -5.94 -8.37 11.66
C ASP A 185 -4.58 -9.03 11.38
N ALA A 186 -3.65 -8.89 12.33
CA ALA A 186 -2.30 -9.47 12.21
C ALA A 186 -2.28 -11.00 12.07
N TYR A 187 -3.30 -11.74 12.52
CA TYR A 187 -3.39 -13.19 12.29
C TYR A 187 -3.81 -13.53 10.86
N ASP A 188 -4.78 -12.79 10.30
CA ASP A 188 -5.12 -12.90 8.88
C ASP A 188 -3.92 -12.51 8.02
N TYR A 189 -3.25 -11.40 8.37
CA TYR A 189 -2.01 -10.98 7.73
C TYR A 189 -0.93 -12.07 7.75
N ARG A 190 -0.68 -12.67 8.91
CA ARG A 190 0.32 -13.74 9.07
C ARG A 190 -0.04 -15.01 8.32
N SER A 191 -1.32 -15.32 8.13
CA SER A 191 -1.71 -16.48 7.31
C SER A 191 -1.44 -16.30 5.81
N SER A 192 -1.03 -15.09 5.37
CA SER A 192 -0.77 -14.77 3.96
C SER A 192 -2.00 -14.92 3.04
N MET A 193 -3.20 -14.94 3.61
CA MET A 193 -4.47 -15.11 2.88
C MET A 193 -5.11 -13.76 2.56
N TRP A 194 -5.21 -12.87 3.57
CA TRP A 194 -5.64 -11.47 3.42
C TRP A 194 -7.04 -11.31 2.80
N ASN A 195 -7.81 -12.40 2.79
CA ASN A 195 -9.09 -12.48 2.09
C ASN A 195 -10.21 -11.76 2.84
N THR A 196 -9.94 -11.31 4.07
CA THR A 196 -10.89 -10.52 4.86
C THR A 196 -10.65 -9.01 4.76
N ASN A 197 -9.73 -8.54 3.92
CA ASN A 197 -9.38 -7.12 3.81
C ASN A 197 -10.45 -6.28 3.09
N PHE A 198 -11.09 -6.83 2.05
CA PHE A 198 -11.92 -6.05 1.12
C PHE A 198 -13.43 -6.29 1.28
N MET A 199 -13.86 -6.67 2.48
CA MET A 199 -15.25 -7.08 2.70
C MET A 199 -16.26 -5.94 2.54
N ASN A 200 -15.84 -4.70 2.77
CA ASN A 200 -16.69 -3.52 2.66
C ASN A 200 -16.65 -2.87 1.28
N THR A 201 -15.77 -3.32 0.37
CA THR A 201 -15.48 -2.61 -0.87
C THR A 201 -16.71 -2.47 -1.75
N ASN A 202 -17.53 -3.52 -1.86
CA ASN A 202 -18.81 -3.44 -2.58
C ASN A 202 -19.78 -2.44 -1.93
N SER A 203 -19.90 -2.44 -0.59
CA SER A 203 -20.77 -1.49 0.11
C SER A 203 -20.35 -0.03 -0.10
N ILE A 204 -19.04 0.23 -0.16
CA ILE A 204 -18.51 1.57 -0.48
C ILE A 204 -18.87 1.92 -1.93
N PHE A 205 -18.70 0.98 -2.85
CA PHE A 205 -19.03 1.23 -4.25
C PHE A 205 -20.55 1.36 -4.48
N ASP A 206 -21.41 0.71 -3.70
CA ASP A 206 -22.86 0.91 -3.78
C ASP A 206 -23.26 2.35 -3.45
N ALA A 207 -22.46 3.07 -2.63
CA ALA A 207 -22.64 4.50 -2.39
C ALA A 207 -22.45 5.33 -3.67
N PHE A 208 -21.70 4.86 -4.68
CA PHE A 208 -21.62 5.51 -5.98
C PHE A 208 -23.02 5.70 -6.56
N PHE A 209 -23.80 4.62 -6.68
CA PHE A 209 -25.14 4.66 -7.27
C PHE A 209 -26.09 5.54 -6.46
N SER A 210 -26.06 5.43 -5.13
CA SER A 210 -26.87 6.26 -4.23
C SER A 210 -26.54 7.75 -4.39
N LEU A 211 -25.26 8.10 -4.36
CA LEU A 211 -24.81 9.49 -4.48
C LEU A 211 -25.12 10.08 -5.85
N ARG A 212 -24.99 9.31 -6.94
CA ARG A 212 -25.35 9.79 -8.29
C ARG A 212 -26.86 10.02 -8.44
N HIS A 213 -27.68 9.15 -7.83
CA HIS A 213 -29.13 9.31 -7.82
C HIS A 213 -29.55 10.57 -7.03
N VAL A 214 -29.04 10.74 -5.81
CA VAL A 214 -29.40 11.88 -4.93
C VAL A 214 -28.87 13.21 -5.45
N ALA A 215 -27.76 13.22 -6.19
CA ALA A 215 -27.21 14.45 -6.77
C ALA A 215 -28.18 15.14 -7.76
N GLY A 216 -29.06 14.37 -8.40
CA GLY A 216 -29.99 14.89 -9.40
C GLY A 216 -29.34 15.20 -10.76
N PRO A 217 -30.16 15.46 -11.79
CA PRO A 217 -29.69 15.66 -13.17
C PRO A 217 -28.83 16.92 -13.34
N ASP A 218 -29.04 17.94 -12.51
CA ASP A 218 -28.34 19.22 -12.61
C ASP A 218 -26.88 19.16 -12.14
N LYS A 219 -26.57 18.23 -11.24
CA LYS A 219 -25.23 18.11 -10.61
C LYS A 219 -24.46 16.87 -11.04
N CYS A 220 -25.10 15.90 -11.69
CA CYS A 220 -24.47 14.65 -12.05
C CYS A 220 -24.88 14.16 -13.44
N ALA A 221 -23.92 14.08 -14.35
CA ALA A 221 -24.13 13.57 -15.71
C ALA A 221 -24.57 12.09 -15.75
N MET A 222 -24.22 11.32 -14.71
CA MET A 222 -24.60 9.91 -14.57
C MET A 222 -25.87 9.69 -13.72
N TYR A 223 -26.59 10.77 -13.38
CA TYR A 223 -27.89 10.66 -12.72
C TYR A 223 -28.85 9.77 -13.51
N ASP A 224 -29.67 9.02 -12.76
CA ASP A 224 -30.90 8.42 -13.26
C ASP A 224 -31.92 8.37 -12.09
N SER A 225 -33.20 8.22 -12.46
CA SER A 225 -34.37 8.11 -11.60
C SER A 225 -34.30 7.04 -10.51
N THR A 226 -33.44 6.02 -10.64
CA THR A 226 -33.22 5.01 -9.59
C THR A 226 -31.76 4.56 -9.56
N GLN A 227 -31.27 4.17 -8.39
CA GLN A 227 -29.92 3.59 -8.24
C GLN A 227 -29.72 2.35 -9.12
N HIS A 228 -30.78 1.53 -9.27
CA HIS A 228 -30.75 0.33 -10.11
C HIS A 228 -30.48 0.67 -11.59
N ARG A 229 -31.09 1.73 -12.12
CA ARG A 229 -30.84 2.17 -13.50
C ARG A 229 -29.41 2.67 -13.69
N ILE A 230 -28.85 3.37 -12.71
CA ILE A 230 -27.44 3.79 -12.74
C ILE A 230 -26.52 2.56 -12.76
N ARG A 231 -26.83 1.54 -11.95
CA ARG A 231 -26.11 0.26 -11.96
C ARG A 231 -26.15 -0.43 -13.32
N MET A 232 -27.33 -0.53 -13.93
CA MET A 232 -27.49 -1.09 -15.28
C MET A 232 -26.68 -0.33 -16.33
N ARG A 233 -26.55 0.99 -16.22
CA ARG A 233 -25.69 1.79 -17.11
C ARG A 233 -24.22 1.46 -16.93
N VAL A 234 -23.74 1.33 -15.68
CA VAL A 234 -22.36 0.89 -15.38
C VAL A 234 -22.11 -0.51 -15.94
N ASP A 235 -23.01 -1.45 -15.67
CA ASP A 235 -22.89 -2.83 -16.13
C ASP A 235 -22.86 -2.91 -17.67
N SER A 236 -23.69 -2.11 -18.35
CA SER A 236 -23.68 -1.99 -19.81
C SER A 236 -22.36 -1.42 -20.34
N VAL A 237 -21.76 -0.44 -19.67
CA VAL A 237 -20.42 0.05 -20.02
C VAL A 237 -19.38 -1.07 -19.86
N MET A 238 -19.38 -1.78 -18.74
CA MET A 238 -18.45 -2.89 -18.49
C MET A 238 -18.60 -4.03 -19.52
N GLN A 239 -19.84 -4.36 -19.90
CA GLN A 239 -20.12 -5.37 -20.92
C GLN A 239 -19.61 -4.95 -22.29
N ARG A 240 -19.90 -3.71 -22.73
CA ARG A 240 -19.40 -3.20 -24.01
C ARG A 240 -17.88 -3.21 -24.06
N LEU A 241 -17.20 -2.80 -22.98
CA LEU A 241 -15.74 -2.82 -22.90
C LEU A 241 -15.15 -4.23 -22.91
N ALA A 242 -15.91 -5.24 -22.47
CA ALA A 242 -15.49 -6.64 -22.52
C ALA A 242 -15.56 -7.22 -23.94
N GLU A 243 -16.49 -6.71 -24.76
CA GLU A 243 -16.62 -7.06 -26.18
C GLU A 243 -15.63 -6.28 -27.05
N GLU A 244 -15.54 -4.96 -26.84
CA GLU A 244 -14.68 -4.05 -27.58
C GLU A 244 -14.12 -2.94 -26.67
N PRO A 245 -12.79 -2.88 -26.45
CA PRO A 245 -12.17 -1.80 -25.71
C PRO A 245 -12.42 -0.43 -26.35
N ALA A 246 -12.65 0.60 -25.54
CA ALA A 246 -12.79 1.95 -26.05
C ALA A 246 -11.43 2.54 -26.42
N ILE A 247 -11.32 3.10 -27.63
CA ILE A 247 -10.13 3.80 -28.11
C ILE A 247 -10.19 5.29 -27.76
N VAL A 248 -9.03 5.87 -27.44
CA VAL A 248 -8.84 7.31 -27.22
C VAL A 248 -7.60 7.77 -28.00
N PRO A 249 -7.72 8.03 -29.31
CA PRO A 249 -6.56 8.26 -30.18
C PRO A 249 -5.79 9.55 -29.86
N PHE A 250 -6.47 10.55 -29.29
CA PHE A 250 -5.91 11.88 -29.02
C PHE A 250 -5.84 12.20 -27.53
N ALA A 251 -5.65 11.20 -26.66
CA ALA A 251 -5.35 11.49 -25.26
C ALA A 251 -4.04 12.29 -25.14
N HIS A 252 -3.96 13.15 -24.13
CA HIS A 252 -2.87 14.12 -23.96
C HIS A 252 -1.48 13.47 -23.80
N GLY A 253 -1.41 12.20 -23.38
CA GLY A 253 -0.17 11.40 -23.29
C GLY A 253 0.14 10.51 -24.50
N GLY A 254 -0.62 10.63 -25.58
CA GLY A 254 -0.60 9.71 -26.72
C GLY A 254 -1.82 8.77 -26.75
N PRO A 255 -1.95 7.93 -27.79
CA PRO A 255 -3.09 7.04 -27.95
C PRO A 255 -3.27 6.11 -26.74
N ALA A 256 -4.50 5.96 -26.29
CA ALA A 256 -4.83 5.13 -25.14
C ALA A 256 -6.01 4.20 -25.42
N LEU A 257 -6.08 3.14 -24.63
CA LEU A 257 -7.19 2.20 -24.58
C LEU A 257 -7.82 2.26 -23.18
N ILE A 258 -9.13 2.10 -23.14
CA ILE A 258 -9.90 1.88 -21.92
C ILE A 258 -10.48 0.47 -22.02
N THR A 259 -10.05 -0.39 -21.09
CA THR A 259 -10.46 -1.79 -20.99
C THR A 259 -11.30 -2.02 -19.73
N THR A 260 -12.03 -3.14 -19.69
CA THR A 260 -12.72 -3.59 -18.48
C THR A 260 -11.76 -3.72 -17.29
N THR A 261 -10.54 -4.23 -17.54
CA THR A 261 -9.48 -4.35 -16.53
C THR A 261 -9.10 -3.00 -15.92
N GLN A 262 -8.83 -1.98 -16.74
CA GLN A 262 -8.48 -0.66 -16.24
C GLN A 262 -9.64 -0.02 -15.48
N LEU A 263 -10.87 -0.19 -15.98
CA LEU A 263 -12.05 0.36 -15.31
C LEU A 263 -12.30 -0.31 -13.96
N GLN A 264 -12.11 -1.63 -13.87
CA GLN A 264 -12.17 -2.40 -12.64
C GLN A 264 -11.11 -1.94 -11.62
N GLN A 265 -9.87 -1.69 -12.07
CA GLN A 265 -8.82 -1.14 -11.22
C GLN A 265 -9.19 0.24 -10.69
N PHE A 266 -9.70 1.11 -11.56
CA PHE A 266 -10.08 2.46 -11.18
C PHE A 266 -11.30 2.50 -10.25
N GLN A 267 -12.28 1.60 -10.45
CA GLN A 267 -13.39 1.40 -9.53
C GLN A 267 -12.90 1.05 -8.12
N PHE A 268 -11.93 0.13 -8.03
CA PHE A 268 -11.30 -0.21 -6.75
C PHE A 268 -10.61 1.00 -6.11
N LEU A 269 -9.77 1.72 -6.86
CA LEU A 269 -9.08 2.93 -6.36
C LEU A 269 -10.07 4.00 -5.90
N ALA A 270 -11.18 4.17 -6.62
CA ALA A 270 -12.21 5.14 -6.28
C ALA A 270 -12.83 4.89 -4.88
N THR A 271 -12.81 3.64 -4.40
CA THR A 271 -13.32 3.31 -3.05
C THR A 271 -12.44 3.81 -1.91
N TYR A 272 -11.18 4.18 -2.17
CA TYR A 272 -10.31 4.79 -1.14
C TYR A 272 -10.70 6.24 -0.83
N SER A 273 -11.14 6.98 -1.85
CA SER A 273 -11.48 8.40 -1.74
C SER A 273 -12.77 8.72 -2.51
N PRO A 274 -13.92 8.16 -2.09
CA PRO A 274 -15.16 8.23 -2.87
C PRO A 274 -15.63 9.67 -3.11
N PHE A 275 -15.49 10.55 -2.12
CA PHE A 275 -15.87 11.97 -2.25
C PHE A 275 -15.05 12.73 -3.30
N GLN A 276 -13.80 12.32 -3.54
CA GLN A 276 -12.91 12.97 -4.51
C GLN A 276 -13.05 12.33 -5.89
N ILE A 277 -13.19 11.00 -5.96
CA ILE A 277 -13.02 10.24 -7.21
C ILE A 277 -14.35 9.86 -7.87
N PHE A 278 -15.46 9.69 -7.13
CA PHE A 278 -16.71 9.20 -7.72
C PHE A 278 -17.30 10.14 -8.77
N SER A 279 -17.13 11.45 -8.65
CA SER A 279 -17.59 12.37 -9.70
C SER A 279 -16.77 12.20 -10.98
N TYR A 280 -15.45 12.04 -10.87
CA TYR A 280 -14.59 11.75 -12.01
C TYR A 280 -14.95 10.43 -12.70
N LEU A 281 -15.17 9.38 -11.92
CA LEU A 281 -15.60 8.08 -12.43
C LEU A 281 -16.94 8.18 -13.17
N ALA A 282 -17.90 8.96 -12.64
CA ALA A 282 -19.18 9.18 -13.29
C ALA A 282 -19.04 9.87 -14.65
N ASP A 283 -18.22 10.92 -14.73
CA ASP A 283 -17.97 11.64 -15.98
C ASP A 283 -17.27 10.75 -17.01
N LEU A 284 -16.30 9.94 -16.57
CA LEU A 284 -15.62 8.96 -17.42
C LEU A 284 -16.59 7.92 -17.97
N LEU A 285 -17.44 7.33 -17.11
CA LEU A 285 -18.44 6.34 -17.52
C LEU A 285 -19.42 6.92 -18.54
N VAL A 286 -19.88 8.16 -18.35
CA VAL A 286 -20.75 8.85 -19.30
C VAL A 286 -20.04 9.16 -20.61
N ALA A 287 -18.75 9.53 -20.56
CA ALA A 287 -17.94 9.75 -21.76
C ALA A 287 -17.77 8.46 -22.57
N ILE A 288 -17.59 7.31 -21.91
CA ILE A 288 -17.55 5.98 -22.54
C ILE A 288 -18.94 5.58 -23.07
N GLU A 289 -20.01 5.85 -22.32
CA GLU A 289 -21.40 5.61 -22.75
C GLU A 289 -21.72 6.33 -24.06
N ARG A 290 -21.30 7.59 -24.18
CA ARG A 290 -21.60 8.46 -25.32
C ARG A 290 -20.53 8.45 -26.41
N ASN A 291 -19.44 7.70 -26.23
CA ASN A 291 -18.24 7.77 -27.08
C ASN A 291 -17.76 9.22 -27.32
N ASN A 292 -17.78 10.04 -26.26
CA ASN A 292 -17.39 11.45 -26.35
C ASN A 292 -15.86 11.58 -26.32
N GLN A 293 -15.24 11.57 -27.49
CA GLN A 293 -13.78 11.58 -27.65
C GLN A 293 -13.09 12.82 -27.06
N THR A 294 -13.76 13.98 -27.08
CA THR A 294 -13.21 15.19 -26.43
C THR A 294 -13.15 15.05 -24.92
N ALA A 295 -14.22 14.52 -24.30
CA ALA A 295 -14.23 14.27 -22.86
C ALA A 295 -13.25 13.15 -22.48
N LEU A 296 -13.20 12.06 -23.26
CA LEU A 296 -12.26 10.97 -23.04
C LEU A 296 -10.81 11.45 -23.10
N ALA A 297 -10.44 12.23 -24.11
CA ALA A 297 -9.07 12.78 -24.24
C ALA A 297 -8.62 13.58 -23.00
N LEU A 298 -9.54 14.27 -22.31
CA LEU A 298 -9.28 15.01 -21.08
C LEU A 298 -9.21 14.09 -19.85
N LEU A 299 -10.12 13.11 -19.76
CA LEU A 299 -10.29 12.22 -18.60
C LEU A 299 -9.36 10.99 -18.62
N THR A 300 -8.65 10.71 -19.70
CA THR A 300 -7.76 9.55 -19.75
C THR A 300 -6.50 9.73 -18.89
N ASN A 301 -5.97 10.95 -18.75
CA ASN A 301 -4.74 11.20 -17.98
C ASN A 301 -4.85 10.81 -16.49
N GLY A 302 -6.00 11.04 -15.85
CA GLY A 302 -6.22 10.66 -14.44
C GLY A 302 -6.67 9.20 -14.26
N PHE A 303 -6.84 8.46 -15.36
CA PHE A 303 -7.37 7.10 -15.38
C PHE A 303 -6.32 6.05 -15.76
N THR A 304 -5.53 6.31 -16.81
CA THR A 304 -4.45 5.42 -17.24
C THR A 304 -3.10 5.95 -16.74
N PRO A 305 -2.33 5.19 -15.96
CA PRO A 305 -0.98 5.58 -15.61
C PRO A 305 -0.13 5.64 -16.89
N LEU A 306 0.34 6.83 -17.23
CA LEU A 306 1.22 7.06 -18.37
C LEU A 306 2.66 7.03 -17.89
N PHE A 307 3.43 6.07 -18.38
CA PHE A 307 4.89 6.15 -18.27
C PHE A 307 5.42 6.95 -19.46
N ILE A 308 5.85 8.17 -19.20
CA ILE A 308 6.50 9.03 -20.19
C ILE A 308 7.99 9.06 -19.86
N CYS A 309 8.81 8.49 -20.75
CA CYS A 309 10.25 8.68 -20.67
C CYS A 309 10.61 10.11 -21.12
N ALA A 310 11.26 10.87 -20.25
CA ALA A 310 12.04 12.04 -20.67
C ALA A 310 13.32 11.60 -21.43
N GLU A 311 14.06 12.55 -22.01
CA GLU A 311 15.11 12.34 -23.04
C GLU A 311 16.10 11.19 -22.80
N THR A 312 16.46 10.88 -21.55
CA THR A 312 17.48 9.86 -21.26
C THR A 312 16.93 8.58 -20.65
N CYS A 313 15.67 8.53 -20.22
CA CYS A 313 15.12 7.52 -19.29
C CYS A 313 16.05 7.20 -18.08
N ARG A 314 17.06 8.03 -17.78
CA ARG A 314 18.03 7.83 -16.68
C ARG A 314 17.56 8.48 -15.40
N ASP A 315 16.83 9.59 -15.52
CA ASP A 315 16.41 10.44 -14.41
C ASP A 315 14.90 10.36 -14.21
N ALA A 316 14.33 9.16 -14.08
CA ALA A 316 12.99 9.04 -13.56
C ALA A 316 13.06 8.72 -12.07
N PRO A 317 13.47 9.66 -11.18
CA PRO A 317 13.46 9.42 -9.75
C PRO A 317 12.00 9.30 -9.36
N ASP A 318 11.57 8.08 -9.14
CA ASP A 318 10.31 7.86 -8.47
C ASP A 318 10.50 6.64 -7.60
N HIS A 319 10.94 6.91 -6.37
CA HIS A 319 11.13 5.96 -5.27
C HIS A 319 9.87 5.10 -5.01
N TRP A 320 8.73 5.48 -5.59
CA TRP A 320 7.47 4.72 -5.55
C TRP A 320 7.44 3.47 -6.44
N ALA A 321 8.31 3.34 -7.45
CA ALA A 321 8.40 2.12 -8.25
C ALA A 321 8.76 0.90 -7.39
N GLU A 322 9.54 1.09 -6.32
CA GLU A 322 10.01 0.04 -5.39
C GLU A 322 8.89 -0.61 -4.56
N PHE A 323 7.70 -0.01 -4.50
CA PHE A 323 6.66 -0.39 -3.55
C PHE A 323 6.21 -1.85 -3.71
N ALA A 324 6.09 -2.36 -4.95
CA ALA A 324 5.57 -3.71 -5.18
C ALA A 324 6.54 -4.81 -4.69
N GLN A 325 7.84 -4.63 -4.91
CA GLN A 325 8.88 -5.59 -4.52
C GLN A 325 9.17 -5.47 -3.03
N ALA A 326 9.25 -4.25 -2.49
CA ALA A 326 9.38 -4.02 -1.06
C ALA A 326 8.21 -4.63 -0.31
N LEU A 327 6.98 -4.40 -0.78
CA LEU A 327 5.79 -5.03 -0.20
C LEU A 327 5.89 -6.55 -0.25
N ALA A 328 6.34 -7.15 -1.36
CA ALA A 328 6.54 -8.60 -1.43
C ALA A 328 7.59 -9.11 -0.42
N ALA A 329 8.74 -8.44 -0.32
CA ALA A 329 9.79 -8.80 0.63
C ALA A 329 9.31 -8.75 2.08
N ILE A 330 8.56 -7.71 2.45
CA ILE A 330 8.01 -7.51 3.79
C ILE A 330 6.87 -8.49 4.04
N ALA A 331 5.81 -8.43 3.24
CA ALA A 331 4.58 -9.18 3.45
C ALA A 331 4.76 -10.69 3.38
N CYS A 332 5.44 -11.17 2.32
CA CYS A 332 5.67 -12.59 2.15
C CYS A 332 6.71 -13.11 3.17
N GLY A 333 7.55 -12.22 3.70
CA GLY A 333 8.48 -12.53 4.79
C GLY A 333 7.81 -12.63 6.15
N ASP A 334 6.89 -11.73 6.47
CA ASP A 334 6.13 -11.73 7.73
C ASP A 334 5.12 -12.87 7.81
N GLY A 335 4.50 -13.17 6.67
CA GLY A 335 3.53 -14.24 6.51
C GLY A 335 4.11 -15.65 6.64
N ASP A 336 3.24 -16.60 6.91
CA ASP A 336 3.55 -18.01 6.87
C ASP A 336 3.89 -18.42 5.42
N PRO A 337 4.83 -19.37 5.22
CA PRO A 337 5.19 -19.81 3.89
C PRO A 337 4.00 -20.37 3.13
N VAL A 338 3.77 -19.84 1.93
CA VAL A 338 2.74 -20.29 1.01
C VAL A 338 3.39 -21.00 -0.15
N SER A 339 2.85 -22.17 -0.50
CA SER A 339 3.14 -22.86 -1.75
C SER A 339 1.96 -22.69 -2.71
N TYR A 340 2.26 -22.54 -4.00
CA TYR A 340 1.21 -22.44 -5.00
C TYR A 340 0.42 -23.76 -5.09
N ASP A 341 -0.87 -23.68 -4.82
CA ASP A 341 -1.86 -24.72 -5.05
C ASP A 341 -2.87 -24.20 -6.08
N SER A 342 -2.91 -24.81 -7.27
CA SER A 342 -3.82 -24.37 -8.33
C SER A 342 -5.30 -24.58 -7.98
N GLU A 343 -5.63 -25.67 -7.29
CA GLU A 343 -7.02 -25.94 -6.93
C GLU A 343 -7.46 -25.04 -5.78
N GLY A 344 -6.60 -24.89 -4.77
CA GLY A 344 -6.80 -23.93 -3.68
C GLY A 344 -6.96 -22.51 -4.19
N GLN A 345 -6.06 -22.05 -5.05
CA GLN A 345 -6.11 -20.72 -5.64
C GLN A 345 -7.40 -20.49 -6.43
N LYS A 346 -7.88 -21.49 -7.18
CA LYS A 346 -9.17 -21.41 -7.88
C LYS A 346 -10.32 -21.21 -6.90
N ARG A 347 -10.44 -22.06 -5.88
CA ARG A 347 -11.52 -21.97 -4.88
C ARG A 347 -11.48 -20.63 -4.14
N ASP A 348 -10.30 -20.16 -3.78
CA ASP A 348 -10.15 -18.90 -3.05
C ASP A 348 -10.43 -17.70 -3.95
N PHE A 349 -10.02 -17.73 -5.22
CA PHE A 349 -10.41 -16.71 -6.20
C PHE A 349 -11.93 -16.62 -6.33
N GLU A 350 -12.62 -17.74 -6.55
CA GLU A 350 -14.09 -17.76 -6.70
C GLU A 350 -14.80 -17.18 -5.46
N ARG A 351 -14.33 -17.55 -4.27
CA ARG A 351 -14.84 -17.03 -2.99
C ARG A 351 -14.63 -15.52 -2.86
N MET A 352 -13.42 -15.04 -3.12
CA MET A 352 -13.07 -13.62 -3.03
C MET A 352 -13.82 -12.81 -4.10
N TYR A 353 -13.94 -13.34 -5.31
CA TYR A 353 -14.61 -12.69 -6.43
C TYR A 353 -16.12 -12.55 -6.19
N ALA A 354 -16.75 -13.57 -5.59
CA ALA A 354 -18.15 -13.49 -5.14
C ALA A 354 -18.36 -12.42 -4.06
N GLN A 355 -17.34 -12.15 -3.25
CA GLN A 355 -17.38 -11.12 -2.22
C GLN A 355 -17.18 -9.70 -2.77
N ALA A 356 -16.17 -9.49 -3.62
CA ALA A 356 -15.91 -8.22 -4.30
C ALA A 356 -15.15 -8.44 -5.61
N SER A 357 -15.87 -8.48 -6.72
CA SER A 357 -15.33 -8.83 -8.04
C SER A 357 -14.20 -7.90 -8.51
N PHE A 358 -14.30 -6.60 -8.20
CA PHE A 358 -13.29 -5.62 -8.61
C PHE A 358 -12.08 -5.52 -7.67
N ALA A 359 -12.18 -6.04 -6.44
CA ALA A 359 -11.08 -6.08 -5.48
C ALA A 359 -10.30 -7.41 -5.55
N ALA A 360 -11.00 -8.55 -5.65
CA ALA A 360 -10.41 -9.88 -5.55
C ALA A 360 -9.17 -10.16 -6.44
N PRO A 361 -9.08 -9.65 -7.70
CA PRO A 361 -7.89 -9.84 -8.51
C PRO A 361 -6.60 -9.27 -7.89
N PHE A 362 -6.67 -8.17 -7.13
CA PHE A 362 -5.51 -7.58 -6.47
C PHE A 362 -4.92 -8.52 -5.42
N TRP A 363 -5.77 -9.06 -4.54
CA TRP A 363 -5.37 -10.03 -3.51
C TRP A 363 -4.87 -11.34 -4.10
N THR A 364 -5.48 -11.78 -5.19
CA THR A 364 -4.97 -12.92 -5.96
C THR A 364 -3.56 -12.64 -6.47
N GLY A 365 -3.29 -11.45 -6.98
CA GLY A 365 -1.94 -11.02 -7.37
C GLY A 365 -0.95 -11.03 -6.20
N HIS A 366 -1.36 -10.57 -5.00
CA HIS A 366 -0.53 -10.66 -3.79
C HIS A 366 -0.21 -12.11 -3.40
N TYR A 367 -1.21 -12.99 -3.38
CA TYR A 367 -1.02 -14.42 -3.12
C TYR A 367 -0.03 -15.04 -4.11
N LEU A 368 -0.22 -14.80 -5.42
CA LEU A 368 0.66 -15.36 -6.45
C LEU A 368 2.11 -14.86 -6.31
N ARG A 369 2.31 -13.60 -5.90
CA ARG A 369 3.65 -13.08 -5.57
C ARG A 369 4.25 -13.81 -4.39
N CYS A 370 3.53 -13.98 -3.28
CA CYS A 370 4.06 -14.67 -2.10
C CYS A 370 4.29 -16.17 -2.31
N ALA A 371 3.48 -16.83 -3.13
CA ALA A 371 3.67 -18.23 -3.49
C ALA A 371 4.94 -18.47 -4.33
N GLU A 372 5.43 -17.44 -5.02
CA GLU A 372 6.66 -17.48 -5.81
C GLU A 372 7.84 -16.77 -5.13
N TRP A 373 7.64 -16.20 -3.94
CA TRP A 373 8.69 -15.55 -3.15
C TRP A 373 9.46 -16.56 -2.31
N ARG A 374 10.75 -16.73 -2.61
CA ARG A 374 11.61 -17.75 -1.97
C ARG A 374 12.48 -17.19 -0.84
N ILE A 375 12.73 -15.88 -0.83
CA ILE A 375 13.54 -15.25 0.22
C ILE A 375 12.75 -15.27 1.53
N ARG A 376 13.34 -15.87 2.58
CA ARG A 376 12.76 -15.91 3.91
C ARG A 376 13.53 -15.00 4.86
N PRO A 377 12.84 -14.29 5.76
CA PRO A 377 13.51 -13.38 6.65
C PRO A 377 14.38 -14.17 7.64
N LYS A 378 15.54 -13.61 7.97
CA LYS A 378 16.43 -14.11 9.01
C LYS A 378 15.73 -14.11 10.36
N TRP A 379 14.86 -13.14 10.59
CA TRP A 379 14.07 -13.04 11.80
C TRP A 379 12.62 -12.72 11.48
N ARG A 380 11.71 -13.52 12.05
CA ARG A 380 10.25 -13.38 11.92
C ARG A 380 9.63 -13.50 13.30
N TYR A 381 8.68 -12.64 13.62
CA TYR A 381 7.96 -12.75 14.88
C TYR A 381 6.84 -13.80 14.77
N THR A 382 7.02 -14.93 15.45
CA THR A 382 6.03 -16.02 15.51
C THR A 382 5.30 -16.09 16.85
N GLY A 383 5.57 -15.13 17.75
CA GLY A 383 4.96 -15.06 19.08
C GLY A 383 3.47 -14.66 19.06
N SER A 384 2.96 -14.38 20.26
CA SER A 384 1.59 -13.93 20.44
C SER A 384 1.38 -12.55 19.81
N LEU A 385 0.45 -12.42 18.88
CA LEU A 385 0.03 -11.13 18.30
C LEU A 385 -1.02 -10.42 19.19
N LYS A 386 -0.93 -10.65 20.50
CA LYS A 386 -1.81 -10.12 21.54
C LYS A 386 -0.96 -9.64 22.69
N ALA A 387 -1.32 -8.50 23.28
CA ALA A 387 -0.73 -7.99 24.51
C ALA A 387 -1.83 -7.50 25.43
N ALA A 388 -2.15 -8.28 26.46
CA ALA A 388 -3.22 -7.93 27.41
C ALA A 388 -2.90 -6.60 28.14
N GLN A 389 -1.62 -6.32 28.36
CA GLN A 389 -1.13 -5.08 28.93
C GLN A 389 0.03 -4.55 28.10
N THR A 390 -0.10 -3.32 27.64
CA THR A 390 0.97 -2.47 27.10
C THR A 390 1.25 -1.36 28.12
N ALA A 391 2.42 -0.73 28.09
CA ALA A 391 2.76 0.34 29.03
C ALA A 391 1.74 1.49 29.02
N HIS A 392 1.22 1.86 27.83
CA HIS A 392 0.02 2.68 27.71
C HIS A 392 -1.00 2.05 26.75
N PRO A 393 -2.31 2.32 26.95
CA PRO A 393 -3.36 1.92 26.02
C PRO A 393 -3.11 2.34 24.57
N LEU A 394 -3.51 1.50 23.62
CA LEU A 394 -3.57 1.84 22.20
C LEU A 394 -4.86 2.61 21.90
N LEU A 395 -4.82 3.51 20.92
CA LEU A 395 -6.02 4.06 20.29
C LEU A 395 -6.13 3.50 18.87
N LEU A 396 -7.20 2.79 18.57
CA LEU A 396 -7.50 2.27 17.24
C LEU A 396 -8.49 3.23 16.59
N LEU A 397 -8.20 3.70 15.36
CA LEU A 397 -9.15 4.44 14.55
C LEU A 397 -9.56 3.56 13.38
N SER A 398 -10.84 3.56 13.06
CA SER A 398 -11.35 2.80 11.92
C SER A 398 -12.59 3.47 11.34
N PRO A 399 -12.61 3.82 10.05
CA PRO A 399 -13.84 4.15 9.36
C PRO A 399 -14.81 2.97 9.40
N ARG A 400 -16.11 3.28 9.53
CA ARG A 400 -17.16 2.26 9.48
C ARG A 400 -17.06 1.43 8.20
N TYR A 401 -16.77 2.09 7.08
CA TYR A 401 -16.54 1.47 5.78
C TYR A 401 -15.12 1.81 5.30
N ASN A 402 -14.22 0.84 5.42
CA ASN A 402 -12.87 0.91 4.87
C ASN A 402 -12.69 -0.19 3.80
N PRO A 403 -12.15 0.14 2.60
CA PRO A 403 -12.09 -0.79 1.48
C PRO A 403 -11.02 -1.88 1.62
N VAL A 404 -10.08 -1.77 2.58
CA VAL A 404 -8.96 -2.71 2.73
C VAL A 404 -8.66 -3.14 4.17
N ALA A 405 -9.12 -2.38 5.17
CA ALA A 405 -8.89 -2.63 6.59
C ALA A 405 -10.22 -2.46 7.34
N PRO A 406 -11.15 -3.44 7.22
CA PRO A 406 -12.52 -3.27 7.66
C PRO A 406 -12.60 -3.15 9.18
N LEU A 407 -13.64 -2.49 9.69
CA LEU A 407 -13.87 -2.29 11.13
C LEU A 407 -13.74 -3.57 11.97
N LEU A 408 -14.12 -4.73 11.40
CA LEU A 408 -13.97 -6.02 12.06
C LEU A 408 -12.52 -6.32 12.48
N HIS A 409 -11.53 -5.90 11.68
CA HIS A 409 -10.12 -6.06 12.00
C HIS A 409 -9.73 -5.22 13.22
N ALA A 410 -10.16 -3.95 13.25
CA ALA A 410 -9.93 -3.08 14.39
C ALA A 410 -10.61 -3.62 15.67
N GLN A 411 -11.81 -4.18 15.56
CA GLN A 411 -12.49 -4.86 16.68
C GLN A 411 -11.73 -6.12 17.15
N ALA A 412 -11.23 -6.93 16.21
CA ALA A 412 -10.43 -8.10 16.53
C ALA A 412 -9.12 -7.73 17.25
N VAL A 413 -8.46 -6.64 16.82
CA VAL A 413 -7.30 -6.08 17.51
C VAL A 413 -7.69 -5.52 18.88
N GLN A 414 -8.78 -4.78 19.00
CA GLN A 414 -9.26 -4.24 20.28
C GLN A 414 -9.41 -5.33 21.35
N ILE A 415 -10.02 -6.46 20.98
CA ILE A 415 -10.20 -7.61 21.89
C ILE A 415 -8.86 -8.17 22.38
N ARG A 416 -7.81 -8.12 21.55
CA ARG A 416 -6.49 -8.70 21.83
C ARG A 416 -5.58 -7.78 22.63
N TYR A 417 -5.92 -6.50 22.74
CA TYR A 417 -5.16 -5.49 23.47
C TYR A 417 -6.05 -4.91 24.57
N GLY A 418 -5.95 -5.46 25.77
CA GLY A 418 -6.97 -5.39 26.85
C GLY A 418 -7.32 -4.01 27.42
N ARG A 419 -6.74 -2.92 26.88
CA ARG A 419 -7.09 -1.53 27.21
C ARG A 419 -7.25 -0.64 25.99
N ALA A 420 -7.23 -1.20 24.78
CA ALA A 420 -7.28 -0.42 23.56
C ALA A 420 -8.65 0.29 23.41
N GLY A 421 -8.60 1.60 23.19
CA GLY A 421 -9.77 2.36 22.75
C GLY A 421 -10.00 2.15 21.26
N LEU A 422 -11.27 2.11 20.82
CA LEU A 422 -11.64 2.08 19.41
C LEU A 422 -12.52 3.29 19.11
N LEU A 423 -12.03 4.19 18.25
CA LEU A 423 -12.79 5.30 17.69
C LEU A 423 -13.26 4.91 16.29
N VAL A 424 -14.58 4.80 16.13
CA VAL A 424 -15.20 4.52 14.84
C VAL A 424 -15.60 5.83 14.17
N GLN A 425 -15.02 6.12 13.02
CA GLN A 425 -15.49 7.24 12.18
C GLN A 425 -16.76 6.80 11.45
N ASN A 426 -17.87 7.49 11.70
CA ASN A 426 -19.11 7.27 10.97
C ASN A 426 -19.04 8.01 9.63
N SER A 427 -18.42 7.36 8.65
CA SER A 427 -18.19 7.82 7.28
C SER A 427 -19.30 7.37 6.33
#